data_AF-A0A813GD59-F1
#
_entry.id   AF-A0A813GD59-F1
#
_cell.length_a   1.000
_cell.length_b   1.000
_cell.length_c   1.000
_cell.angle_alpha   90.00
_cell.angle_beta   90.00
_cell.angle_gamma   90.00
#
_symmetry.space_group_name_H-M   'P 1'
#
loop_
_entity.id
_entity.type
_entity.pdbx_description
1 polymer ?
#
loop_
_entity_poly.entity_id
_entity_poly.type
_entity_poly.pdbx_seq_one_letter_code
_entity_poly.pdbx_strand_id
1 'polypeptide(L)'
;MAGHKLSATPQDKVPDFYITAGNLKVHPVLYKTVEETVCPGTGFSSAYFWNCLEHLTLELRPEIERCLARRDELQEKIDAWYAQLKQSGTDLALPEHRPACRQLLKDIGYLVPDRGPVSVTSQFIDPEIALIPAPQLVVPSDNARYVLNAINARWGSLFDALYGFDVIPETKMQENSGGGAGFDLSGKPKEPAPPTGGYNPLRGEAVIEFANGLLDETRLLPWRLETGRRLNLLMKSGMITSLRTPSLFVGSCGNLGPPTAENIARASSPCVKDIGRIFLKHNGPGPLCAQQQRLHLILEIDRDDPIGSSSLSGIKDITVESALS
;
A
#
# COMPACT_ATOMS: atom_id res chain seq x y z
N MET A 1 -10.58 -19.25 23.16
CA MET A 1 -11.57 -18.15 23.10
C MET A 1 -12.94 -18.80 22.94
N ALA A 2 -14.04 -18.20 23.42
CA ALA A 2 -15.35 -18.75 23.13
C ALA A 2 -15.67 -18.54 21.64
N GLY A 3 -15.77 -19.62 20.87
CA GLY A 3 -16.34 -19.54 19.53
C GLY A 3 -17.80 -19.09 19.66
N HIS A 4 -18.17 -17.98 19.03
CA HIS A 4 -19.57 -17.61 18.88
C HIS A 4 -20.23 -18.63 17.95
N LYS A 5 -20.70 -19.75 18.51
CA LYS A 5 -21.69 -20.57 17.84
C LYS A 5 -22.86 -19.64 17.51
N LEU A 6 -23.17 -19.52 16.23
CA LEU A 6 -24.40 -18.90 15.75
C LEU A 6 -25.55 -19.82 16.12
N SER A 7 -25.88 -19.85 17.41
CA SER A 7 -27.11 -20.44 17.91
C SER A 7 -28.25 -19.72 17.21
N ALA A 8 -28.95 -20.42 16.33
CA ALA A 8 -30.13 -19.88 15.68
C ALA A 8 -31.16 -19.52 16.76
N THR A 9 -31.25 -18.24 17.10
CA THR A 9 -32.33 -17.71 17.93
C THR A 9 -33.67 -18.03 17.25
N PRO A 10 -34.74 -18.28 18.02
CA PRO A 10 -36.04 -18.59 17.45
C PRO A 10 -36.45 -17.43 16.54
N GLN A 11 -36.70 -17.73 15.25
CA GLN A 11 -36.86 -16.79 14.14
C GLN A 11 -37.32 -15.39 14.58
N ASP A 12 -36.37 -14.47 14.74
CA ASP A 12 -36.66 -13.05 14.90
C ASP A 12 -37.47 -12.64 13.66
N LYS A 13 -38.76 -12.36 13.86
CA LYS A 13 -39.69 -12.11 12.76
C LYS A 13 -39.17 -10.92 11.97
N VAL A 14 -38.72 -11.18 10.74
CA VAL A 14 -38.21 -10.15 9.84
C VAL A 14 -39.29 -9.06 9.72
N PRO A 15 -39.00 -7.81 10.13
CA PRO A 15 -40.04 -6.78 10.27
C PRO A 15 -40.85 -6.56 9.00
N ASP A 16 -42.16 -6.30 9.16
CA ASP A 16 -43.12 -6.19 8.06
C ASP A 16 -42.77 -5.10 7.02
N PHE A 17 -41.85 -4.17 7.35
CA PHE A 17 -41.33 -3.18 6.43
C PHE A 17 -40.30 -3.71 5.42
N TYR A 18 -39.83 -4.96 5.54
CA TYR A 18 -38.88 -5.56 4.60
C TYR A 18 -39.54 -5.86 3.24
N ILE A 19 -38.89 -5.44 2.16
CA ILE A 19 -39.35 -5.69 0.80
C ILE A 19 -39.19 -7.18 0.47
N THR A 20 -40.17 -7.77 -0.19
CA THR A 20 -40.16 -9.18 -0.59
C THR A 20 -39.73 -9.28 -2.06
N ALA A 21 -38.65 -10.01 -2.32
CA ALA A 21 -38.07 -10.18 -3.65
C ALA A 21 -37.88 -11.69 -3.91
N GLY A 22 -38.84 -12.30 -4.59
CA GLY A 22 -39.00 -13.76 -4.56
C GLY A 22 -39.23 -14.24 -3.12
N ASN A 23 -38.49 -15.26 -2.68
CA ASN A 23 -38.46 -15.71 -1.30
C ASN A 23 -37.55 -14.87 -0.39
N LEU A 24 -36.76 -13.93 -0.92
CA LEU A 24 -35.89 -13.07 -0.11
C LEU A 24 -36.69 -11.99 0.62
N LYS A 25 -36.25 -11.66 1.84
CA LYS A 25 -36.68 -10.47 2.59
C LYS A 25 -35.52 -9.50 2.65
N VAL A 26 -35.67 -8.35 2.01
CA VAL A 26 -34.60 -7.36 1.79
C VAL A 26 -34.92 -6.07 2.55
N HIS A 27 -33.94 -5.54 3.27
CA HIS A 27 -34.09 -4.26 3.96
C HIS A 27 -34.31 -3.13 2.92
N PRO A 28 -35.30 -2.23 3.07
CA PRO A 28 -35.68 -1.29 2.00
C PRO A 28 -34.54 -0.42 1.47
N VAL A 29 -33.63 0.00 2.35
CA VAL A 29 -32.44 0.79 1.96
C VAL A 29 -31.55 -0.01 0.98
N LEU A 30 -31.33 -1.31 1.23
CA LEU A 30 -30.50 -2.13 0.35
C LEU A 30 -31.20 -2.41 -0.99
N TYR A 31 -32.50 -2.69 -0.97
CA TYR A 31 -33.29 -2.86 -2.19
C TYR A 31 -33.21 -1.62 -3.08
N LYS A 32 -33.43 -0.44 -2.47
CA LYS A 32 -33.38 0.86 -3.12
C LYS A 32 -31.98 1.22 -3.64
N THR A 33 -30.92 0.96 -2.87
CA THR A 33 -29.54 1.18 -3.32
C THR A 33 -29.20 0.30 -4.54
N VAL A 34 -29.64 -0.96 -4.57
CA VAL A 34 -29.44 -1.81 -5.75
C VAL A 34 -30.17 -1.24 -6.97
N GLU A 35 -31.44 -0.86 -6.80
CA GLU A 35 -32.29 -0.35 -7.87
C GLU A 35 -31.85 1.01 -8.43
N GLU A 36 -31.56 1.98 -7.57
CA GLU A 36 -31.26 3.37 -7.95
C GLU A 36 -29.76 3.68 -8.11
N THR A 37 -28.85 2.84 -7.58
CA THR A 37 -27.40 3.14 -7.56
C THR A 37 -26.53 2.04 -8.16
N VAL A 38 -26.82 0.75 -7.96
CA VAL A 38 -25.95 -0.35 -8.42
C VAL A 38 -26.31 -0.84 -9.83
N CYS A 39 -27.59 -1.06 -10.13
CA CYS A 39 -28.04 -1.54 -11.44
C CYS A 39 -27.89 -0.53 -12.60
N PRO A 40 -28.16 0.79 -12.44
CA PRO A 40 -28.08 1.73 -13.54
C PRO A 40 -26.71 1.73 -14.25
N GLY A 41 -26.72 1.65 -15.58
CA GLY A 41 -25.51 1.60 -16.40
C GLY A 41 -24.87 0.21 -16.55
N THR A 42 -25.23 -0.78 -15.73
CA THR A 42 -24.65 -2.16 -15.81
C THR A 42 -25.23 -3.03 -16.91
N GLY A 43 -26.41 -2.67 -17.45
CA GLY A 43 -27.18 -3.50 -18.37
C GLY A 43 -28.13 -4.49 -17.69
N PHE A 44 -28.10 -4.65 -16.37
CA PHE A 44 -28.99 -5.53 -15.61
C PHE A 44 -30.08 -4.75 -14.86
N SER A 45 -31.23 -5.39 -14.62
CA SER A 45 -32.33 -4.81 -13.83
C SER A 45 -32.28 -5.28 -12.37
N SER A 46 -32.86 -4.49 -11.46
CA SER A 46 -33.02 -4.85 -10.03
C SER A 46 -33.71 -6.20 -9.88
N ALA A 47 -34.81 -6.43 -10.62
CA ALA A 47 -35.55 -7.70 -10.60
C ALA A 47 -34.70 -8.91 -11.04
N TYR A 48 -33.85 -8.75 -12.05
CA TYR A 48 -32.91 -9.80 -12.47
C TYR A 48 -31.86 -10.08 -11.38
N PHE A 49 -31.24 -9.02 -10.82
CA PHE A 49 -30.28 -9.16 -9.72
C PHE A 49 -30.85 -9.93 -8.52
N TRP A 50 -32.06 -9.56 -8.06
CA TRP A 50 -32.67 -10.22 -6.89
C TRP A 50 -33.04 -11.68 -7.16
N ASN A 51 -33.50 -12.01 -8.36
CA ASN A 51 -33.77 -13.41 -8.73
C ASN A 51 -32.47 -14.24 -8.84
N CYS A 52 -31.39 -13.69 -9.42
CA CYS A 52 -30.10 -14.36 -9.43
C CYS A 52 -29.56 -14.58 -8.00
N LEU A 53 -29.68 -13.59 -7.12
CA LEU A 53 -29.26 -13.72 -5.72
C LEU A 53 -30.10 -14.77 -4.97
N GLU A 54 -31.40 -14.86 -5.24
CA GLU A 54 -32.29 -15.88 -4.69
C GLU A 54 -31.83 -17.29 -5.09
N HIS A 55 -31.63 -17.53 -6.38
CA HIS A 55 -31.18 -18.83 -6.88
C HIS A 55 -29.79 -19.22 -6.34
N LEU A 56 -28.83 -18.29 -6.34
CA LEU A 56 -27.50 -18.51 -5.74
C LEU A 56 -27.58 -18.78 -4.23
N THR A 57 -28.50 -18.14 -3.52
CA THR A 57 -28.72 -18.39 -2.08
C THR A 57 -29.27 -19.80 -1.85
N LEU A 58 -30.24 -20.23 -2.65
CA LEU A 58 -30.84 -21.57 -2.55
C LEU A 58 -29.84 -22.69 -2.88
N GLU A 59 -28.96 -22.47 -3.87
CA GLU A 59 -27.94 -23.43 -4.28
C GLU A 59 -26.74 -23.48 -3.32
N LEU A 60 -26.18 -22.33 -2.95
CA LEU A 60 -24.89 -22.27 -2.25
C LEU A 60 -25.01 -22.23 -0.72
N ARG A 61 -26.13 -21.78 -0.14
CA ARG A 61 -26.27 -21.71 1.33
C ARG A 61 -26.07 -23.07 2.02
N PRO A 62 -26.65 -24.20 1.55
CA PRO A 62 -26.42 -25.50 2.20
C PRO A 62 -24.95 -25.92 2.20
N GLU A 63 -24.21 -25.60 1.13
CA GLU A 63 -22.77 -25.89 1.03
C GLU A 63 -21.94 -24.99 1.96
N ILE A 64 -22.28 -23.69 2.05
CA ILE A 64 -21.66 -22.75 2.99
C ILE A 64 -21.87 -23.20 4.44
N GLU A 65 -23.10 -23.58 4.81
CA GLU A 65 -23.42 -24.06 6.16
C GLU A 65 -22.71 -25.38 6.47
N ARG A 66 -22.62 -26.31 5.51
CA ARG A 66 -21.82 -27.53 5.62
C ARG A 66 -20.33 -27.24 5.81
N CYS A 67 -19.79 -26.26 5.09
CA CYS A 67 -18.39 -25.83 5.21
C CYS A 67 -18.09 -25.15 6.56
N LEU A 68 -19.03 -24.37 7.11
CA LEU A 68 -18.90 -23.78 8.45
C LEU A 68 -18.96 -24.85 9.54
N ALA A 69 -19.97 -25.74 9.52
CA ALA A 69 -20.07 -26.85 10.47
C ALA A 69 -18.83 -27.77 10.44
N ARG A 70 -18.22 -27.97 9.27
CA ARG A 70 -16.95 -28.72 9.12
C ARG A 70 -15.74 -27.99 9.73
N ARG A 71 -15.71 -26.66 9.77
CA ARG A 71 -14.67 -25.91 10.48
C ARG A 71 -14.82 -26.07 11.99
N ASP A 72 -16.04 -25.95 12.50
CA ASP A 72 -16.35 -26.14 13.92
C ASP A 72 -16.01 -27.58 14.37
N GLU A 73 -16.41 -28.60 13.61
CA GLU A 73 -16.09 -30.02 13.87
C GLU A 73 -14.58 -30.29 13.92
N LEU A 74 -13.80 -29.64 13.05
CA LEU A 74 -12.34 -29.72 13.05
C LEU A 74 -11.73 -29.04 14.28
N GLN A 75 -12.23 -27.85 14.66
CA GLN A 75 -11.74 -27.13 15.84
C GLN A 75 -12.08 -27.87 17.14
N GLU A 76 -13.32 -28.36 17.30
CA GLU A 76 -13.73 -29.13 18.49
C GLU A 76 -12.88 -30.39 18.69
N LYS A 77 -12.49 -31.06 17.60
CA LYS A 77 -11.58 -32.22 17.66
C LYS A 77 -10.15 -31.85 18.05
N ILE A 78 -9.63 -30.73 17.57
CA ILE A 78 -8.31 -30.20 17.93
C ILE A 78 -8.29 -29.78 19.41
N ASP A 79 -9.30 -29.02 19.84
CA ASP A 79 -9.44 -28.54 21.22
C ASP A 79 -9.59 -29.69 22.22
N ALA A 80 -10.40 -30.71 21.89
CA ALA A 80 -10.59 -31.90 22.73
C ALA A 80 -9.29 -32.70 22.90
N TRP A 81 -8.49 -32.85 21.83
CA TRP A 81 -7.21 -33.56 21.89
C TRP A 81 -6.18 -32.83 22.76
N TYR A 82 -6.06 -31.50 22.58
CA TYR A 82 -5.18 -30.69 23.42
C TYR A 82 -5.65 -30.65 24.89
N ALA A 83 -6.95 -30.67 25.15
CA ALA A 83 -7.50 -30.76 26.50
C ALA A 83 -7.16 -32.10 27.19
N GLN A 84 -7.21 -33.21 26.46
CA GLN A 84 -6.83 -34.54 26.97
C GLN A 84 -5.34 -34.61 27.32
N LEU A 85 -4.46 -34.16 26.42
CA LEU A 85 -3.01 -34.14 26.67
C LEU A 85 -2.60 -33.23 27.86
N LYS A 86 -3.31 -32.11 28.04
CA LYS A 86 -3.13 -31.26 29.22
C LYS A 86 -3.54 -31.97 30.52
N GLN A 87 -4.56 -32.83 30.48
CA GLN A 87 -4.98 -33.64 31.63
C GLN A 87 -3.98 -34.78 31.95
N SER A 88 -3.27 -35.33 30.95
CA SER A 88 -2.19 -36.30 31.17
C SER A 88 -0.85 -35.67 31.60
N GLY A 89 -0.82 -34.38 31.93
CA GLY A 89 0.39 -33.68 32.39
C GLY A 89 1.45 -33.51 31.30
N THR A 90 1.07 -33.60 30.02
CA THR A 90 1.98 -33.57 28.88
C THR A 90 2.25 -32.13 28.42
N ASP A 91 3.52 -31.73 28.30
CA ASP A 91 3.88 -30.39 27.81
C ASP A 91 3.74 -30.29 26.28
N LEU A 92 2.72 -29.55 25.86
CA LEU A 92 2.30 -29.37 24.48
C LEU A 92 3.28 -28.58 23.62
N ALA A 93 4.26 -27.89 24.21
CA ALA A 93 5.25 -27.11 23.48
C ALA A 93 6.40 -27.97 22.90
N LEU A 94 6.60 -29.19 23.42
CA LEU A 94 7.82 -29.96 23.17
C LEU A 94 7.85 -30.62 21.77
N PRO A 95 9.01 -30.61 21.06
CA PRO A 95 9.10 -31.10 19.67
C PRO A 95 8.67 -32.55 19.43
N GLU A 96 8.84 -33.43 20.42
CA GLU A 96 8.49 -34.85 20.39
C GLU A 96 6.99 -35.13 20.17
N HIS A 97 6.11 -34.16 20.45
CA HIS A 97 4.67 -34.31 20.20
C HIS A 97 4.27 -33.97 18.76
N ARG A 98 5.14 -33.33 17.97
CA ARG A 98 4.85 -32.94 16.57
C ARG A 98 4.44 -34.10 15.65
N PRO A 99 4.98 -35.34 15.75
CA PRO A 99 4.49 -36.49 14.99
C PRO A 99 3.06 -36.86 15.36
N ALA A 100 2.70 -36.82 16.65
CA ALA A 100 1.35 -37.11 17.13
C ALA A 100 0.35 -36.02 16.68
N CYS A 101 0.70 -34.73 16.77
CA CYS A 101 -0.09 -33.64 16.20
C CYS A 101 -0.34 -33.86 14.69
N ARG A 102 0.72 -34.21 13.95
CA ARG A 102 0.62 -34.45 12.49
C ARG A 102 -0.25 -35.66 12.17
N GLN A 103 -0.27 -36.69 13.02
CA GLN A 103 -1.12 -37.86 12.82
C GLN A 103 -2.58 -37.53 13.09
N LEU A 104 -2.91 -36.91 14.23
CA LEU A 104 -4.26 -36.39 14.52
C LEU A 104 -4.81 -35.57 13.35
N LEU A 105 -4.03 -34.60 12.86
CA LEU A 105 -4.48 -33.72 11.77
C LEU A 105 -4.75 -34.49 10.46
N LYS A 106 -4.08 -35.62 10.20
CA LYS A 106 -4.47 -36.52 9.10
C LYS A 106 -5.76 -37.27 9.43
N ASP A 107 -5.83 -37.87 10.62
CA ASP A 107 -6.93 -38.74 11.04
C ASP A 107 -8.28 -38.01 11.08
N ILE A 108 -8.30 -36.74 11.49
CA ILE A 108 -9.51 -35.89 11.45
C ILE A 108 -9.82 -35.33 10.06
N GLY A 109 -8.93 -35.52 9.07
CA GLY A 109 -9.07 -35.00 7.71
C GLY A 109 -8.81 -33.49 7.58
N TYR A 110 -7.86 -32.95 8.35
CA TYR A 110 -7.35 -31.57 8.23
C TYR A 110 -6.15 -31.52 7.26
N LEU A 111 -5.16 -32.39 7.47
CA LEU A 111 -4.03 -32.60 6.56
C LEU A 111 -4.40 -33.66 5.51
N VAL A 112 -4.91 -33.21 4.38
CA VAL A 112 -5.10 -34.04 3.18
C VAL A 112 -3.76 -34.44 2.55
N PRO A 113 -3.71 -35.54 1.76
CA PRO A 113 -2.55 -35.86 0.93
C PRO A 113 -2.23 -34.74 -0.06
N ASP A 114 -0.95 -34.54 -0.34
CA ASP A 114 -0.49 -33.72 -1.46
C ASP A 114 -1.02 -34.30 -2.78
N ARG A 115 -1.45 -33.43 -3.69
CA ARG A 115 -1.97 -33.77 -5.02
C ARG A 115 -0.97 -33.50 -6.15
N GLY A 116 0.22 -33.02 -5.81
CA GLY A 116 1.27 -32.65 -6.76
C GLY A 116 1.16 -31.18 -7.22
N PRO A 117 2.02 -30.76 -8.15
CA PRO A 117 2.08 -29.37 -8.62
C PRO A 117 0.80 -28.96 -9.35
N VAL A 118 0.32 -27.76 -9.06
CA VAL A 118 -0.85 -27.14 -9.70
C VAL A 118 -0.39 -25.93 -10.52
N SER A 119 -0.84 -25.86 -11.77
CA SER A 119 -0.63 -24.69 -12.64
C SER A 119 -1.85 -23.77 -12.58
N VAL A 120 -1.62 -22.48 -12.35
CA VAL A 120 -2.68 -21.46 -12.40
C VAL A 120 -3.01 -21.13 -13.86
N THR A 121 -4.31 -21.05 -14.19
CA THR A 121 -4.82 -20.81 -15.55
C THR A 121 -5.48 -19.45 -15.75
N SER A 122 -5.47 -18.59 -14.73
CA SER A 122 -6.06 -17.25 -14.74
C SER A 122 -5.50 -16.36 -15.86
N GLN A 123 -6.37 -15.58 -16.48
CA GLN A 123 -6.04 -14.66 -17.59
C GLN A 123 -6.63 -13.28 -17.31
N PHE A 124 -6.21 -12.27 -18.07
CA PHE A 124 -6.69 -10.88 -17.96
C PHE A 124 -6.51 -10.28 -16.56
N ILE A 125 -5.39 -10.58 -15.92
CA ILE A 125 -4.98 -10.03 -14.61
C ILE A 125 -4.12 -8.79 -14.84
N ASP A 126 -4.39 -7.72 -14.09
CA ASP A 126 -3.65 -6.46 -14.18
C ASP A 126 -2.14 -6.61 -13.84
N PRO A 127 -1.24 -5.84 -14.49
CA PRO A 127 0.20 -5.89 -14.24
C PRO A 127 0.58 -5.70 -12.76
N GLU A 128 -0.16 -4.86 -12.05
CA GLU A 128 -0.05 -4.55 -10.63
C GLU A 128 -0.14 -5.80 -9.74
N ILE A 129 -0.88 -6.84 -10.17
CA ILE A 129 -1.01 -8.12 -9.46
C ILE A 129 -0.12 -9.20 -10.11
N ALA A 130 -0.02 -9.21 -11.44
CA ALA A 130 0.62 -10.30 -12.19
C ALA A 130 2.14 -10.15 -12.38
N LEU A 131 2.68 -8.92 -12.37
CA LEU A 131 4.03 -8.63 -12.88
C LEU A 131 4.87 -7.70 -11.99
N ILE A 132 4.25 -6.83 -11.19
CA ILE A 132 4.94 -5.78 -10.44
C ILE A 132 5.00 -6.13 -8.94
N PRO A 133 6.17 -6.43 -8.35
CA PRO A 133 6.28 -6.60 -6.91
C PRO A 133 6.23 -5.25 -6.20
N ALA A 134 5.18 -5.01 -5.41
CA ALA A 134 4.88 -3.71 -4.80
C ALA A 134 4.16 -3.83 -3.43
N PRO A 135 4.15 -2.76 -2.61
CA PRO A 135 3.27 -2.64 -1.45
C PRO A 135 1.78 -2.81 -1.76
N GLN A 136 1.08 -3.48 -0.85
CA GLN A 136 -0.39 -3.55 -0.78
C GLN A 136 -0.88 -2.86 0.50
N LEU A 137 -1.97 -2.09 0.40
CA LEU A 137 -2.53 -1.30 1.48
C LEU A 137 -3.95 -1.75 1.84
N VAL A 138 -4.15 -2.21 3.08
CA VAL A 138 -5.45 -2.63 3.60
C VAL A 138 -6.09 -1.48 4.40
N VAL A 139 -7.28 -1.04 4.00
CA VAL A 139 -8.09 -0.03 4.69
C VAL A 139 -9.54 -0.49 4.89
N PRO A 140 -10.24 -0.03 5.95
CA PRO A 140 -11.65 -0.35 6.15
C PRO A 140 -12.51 0.47 5.17
N SER A 141 -13.38 -0.22 4.43
CA SER A 141 -14.15 0.33 3.31
C SER A 141 -15.36 1.18 3.72
N ASP A 142 -15.76 1.14 4.99
CA ASP A 142 -16.79 2.00 5.58
C ASP A 142 -16.30 3.44 5.84
N ASN A 143 -14.98 3.64 5.94
CA ASN A 143 -14.38 4.96 6.13
C ASN A 143 -13.94 5.57 4.79
N ALA A 144 -14.83 6.34 4.18
CA ALA A 144 -14.58 7.02 2.90
C ALA A 144 -13.30 7.89 2.88
N ARG A 145 -12.86 8.46 4.02
CA ARG A 145 -11.60 9.21 4.10
C ARG A 145 -10.39 8.29 3.96
N TYR A 146 -10.41 7.12 4.60
CA TYR A 146 -9.32 6.14 4.47
C TYR A 146 -9.29 5.49 3.08
N VAL A 147 -10.46 5.24 2.48
CA VAL A 147 -10.57 4.78 1.08
C VAL A 147 -9.99 5.82 0.11
N LEU A 148 -10.36 7.09 0.23
CA LEU A 148 -9.80 8.16 -0.62
C LEU A 148 -8.29 8.35 -0.40
N ASN A 149 -7.80 8.25 0.83
CA ASN A 149 -6.36 8.27 1.10
C ASN A 149 -5.64 7.08 0.44
N ALA A 150 -6.20 5.86 0.52
CA ALA A 150 -5.60 4.67 -0.07
C ALA A 150 -5.56 4.69 -1.60
N ILE A 151 -6.64 5.15 -2.25
CA ILE A 151 -6.68 5.30 -3.72
C ILE A 151 -5.59 6.26 -4.21
N ASN A 152 -5.33 7.35 -3.48
CA ASN A 152 -4.28 8.31 -3.82
C ASN A 152 -2.87 7.83 -3.41
N ALA A 153 -2.76 6.88 -2.46
CA ALA A 153 -1.48 6.39 -1.94
C ALA A 153 -0.61 5.63 -2.97
N ARG A 154 -1.10 5.38 -4.19
CA ARG A 154 -0.27 4.87 -5.29
C ARG A 154 0.91 5.80 -5.60
N TRP A 155 0.75 7.11 -5.43
CA TRP A 155 1.80 8.10 -5.65
C TRP A 155 1.97 8.96 -4.40
N GLY A 156 3.05 8.72 -3.65
CA GLY A 156 3.35 9.44 -2.40
C GLY A 156 4.57 10.34 -2.51
N SER A 157 4.59 11.45 -1.78
CA SER A 157 5.81 12.25 -1.59
C SER A 157 6.80 11.47 -0.71
N LEU A 158 8.05 11.33 -1.18
CA LEU A 158 9.12 10.77 -0.36
C LEU A 158 9.57 11.78 0.70
N PHE A 159 9.55 13.08 0.41
CA PHE A 159 10.02 14.09 1.36
C PHE A 159 9.03 14.23 2.51
N ASP A 160 7.71 14.22 2.27
CA ASP A 160 6.71 14.19 3.34
C ASP A 160 6.82 12.91 4.19
N ALA A 161 7.10 11.76 3.57
CA ALA A 161 7.27 10.49 4.29
C ALA A 161 8.53 10.49 5.17
N LEU A 162 9.67 10.96 4.67
CA LEU A 162 10.91 11.03 5.44
C LEU A 162 10.89 12.15 6.50
N TYR A 163 10.19 13.25 6.24
CA TYR A 163 10.06 14.37 7.18
C TYR A 163 9.01 14.10 8.26
N GLY A 164 7.89 13.44 7.92
CA GLY A 164 6.76 13.19 8.81
C GLY A 164 6.90 11.98 9.75
N PHE A 165 7.79 11.04 9.45
CA PHE A 165 7.99 9.79 10.21
C PHE A 165 9.43 9.64 10.75
N ASP A 166 9.66 8.61 11.56
CA ASP A 166 10.88 8.38 12.35
C ASP A 166 12.05 7.71 11.58
N VAL A 167 11.88 7.47 10.27
CA VAL A 167 12.94 6.97 9.36
C VAL A 167 14.22 7.81 9.46
N ILE A 168 14.06 9.13 9.66
CA ILE A 168 15.14 10.05 9.99
C ILE A 168 14.93 10.51 11.44
N PRO A 169 15.91 10.31 12.35
CA PRO A 169 15.81 10.74 13.74
C PRO A 169 15.49 12.23 13.90
N GLU A 170 14.86 12.61 15.01
CA GLU A 170 14.57 14.01 15.31
C GLU A 170 15.86 14.83 15.46
N THR A 171 16.15 15.69 14.47
CA THR A 171 17.14 16.74 14.62
C THR A 171 16.57 17.82 15.55
N LYS A 172 17.27 18.08 16.67
CA LYS A 172 16.88 19.17 17.58
C LYS A 172 16.76 20.48 16.80
N MET A 173 15.62 21.14 16.93
CA MET A 173 15.49 22.55 16.53
C MET A 173 16.63 23.34 17.20
N GLN A 174 17.26 24.27 16.47
CA GLN A 174 18.01 25.34 17.14
C GLN A 174 17.04 26.10 18.05
N GLU A 175 17.51 26.47 19.24
CA GLU A 175 16.65 26.85 20.37
C GLU A 175 15.83 28.12 20.10
N ASN A 176 14.61 27.98 19.56
CA ASN A 176 13.51 28.96 19.63
C ASN A 176 12.17 28.41 19.07
N SER A 177 11.79 27.18 19.41
CA SER A 177 10.40 26.68 19.25
C SER A 177 10.12 25.51 20.21
N GLY A 178 9.05 25.63 21.00
CA GLY A 178 8.68 24.67 22.04
C GLY A 178 8.00 23.41 21.48
N GLY A 179 8.80 22.43 21.02
CA GLY A 179 8.32 21.15 20.50
C GLY A 179 9.26 20.01 20.87
N GLY A 180 9.46 19.76 22.17
CA GLY A 180 10.33 18.69 22.65
C GLY A 180 9.63 17.32 22.69
N ALA A 181 10.43 16.26 22.56
CA ALA A 181 10.00 14.88 22.78
C ALA A 181 9.47 14.70 24.23
N GLY A 182 8.16 14.79 24.38
CA GLY A 182 7.46 14.67 25.66
C GLY A 182 6.84 13.29 25.82
N PHE A 183 7.07 12.66 26.98
CA PHE A 183 6.30 11.50 27.43
C PHE A 183 4.81 11.85 27.56
N ASP A 184 3.93 10.85 27.46
CA ASP A 184 2.53 11.04 27.82
C ASP A 184 2.34 11.20 29.34
N LEU A 185 1.12 11.58 29.78
CA LEU A 185 0.78 11.70 31.21
C LEU A 185 0.79 10.35 31.98
N SER A 186 1.11 9.23 31.31
CA SER A 186 1.34 7.91 31.91
C SER A 186 2.82 7.50 31.96
N GLY A 187 3.73 8.35 31.48
CA GLY A 187 5.18 8.11 31.46
C GLY A 187 5.65 7.21 30.32
N LYS A 188 4.83 6.96 29.29
CA LYS A 188 5.26 6.19 28.11
C LYS A 188 5.99 7.07 27.09
N PRO A 189 6.93 6.50 26.31
CA PRO A 189 7.38 7.13 25.08
C PRO A 189 6.16 7.41 24.20
N LYS A 190 5.90 8.68 23.94
CA LYS A 190 4.86 9.12 23.03
C LYS A 190 5.27 8.69 21.61
N GLU A 191 4.32 8.18 20.82
CA GLU A 191 4.56 7.91 19.41
C GLU A 191 5.09 9.18 18.72
N PRO A 192 6.11 9.09 17.84
CA PRO A 192 6.71 10.24 17.21
C PRO A 192 5.66 10.98 16.38
N ALA A 193 5.22 12.12 16.90
CA ALA A 193 4.27 12.98 16.20
C ALA A 193 5.02 13.76 15.11
N PRO A 194 4.39 14.03 13.95
CA PRO A 194 4.97 14.95 12.97
C PRO A 194 5.31 16.27 13.68
N PRO A 195 6.50 16.85 13.43
CA PRO A 195 7.09 17.86 14.30
C PRO A 195 6.15 19.06 14.48
N THR A 196 5.81 19.35 15.74
CA THR A 196 4.84 20.41 16.07
C THR A 196 5.49 21.79 15.99
N GLY A 197 5.74 22.24 14.77
CA GLY A 197 6.39 23.49 14.41
C GLY A 197 6.38 23.72 12.90
N GLY A 198 7.00 24.81 12.45
CA GLY A 198 7.23 25.05 11.02
C GLY A 198 8.32 24.14 10.44
N TYR A 199 8.64 24.35 9.15
CA TYR A 199 9.75 23.69 8.47
C TYR A 199 11.07 23.89 9.24
N ASN A 200 11.75 22.78 9.56
CA ASN A 200 13.07 22.74 10.18
C ASN A 200 14.13 22.52 9.08
N PRO A 201 14.96 23.53 8.74
CA PRO A 201 15.97 23.39 7.68
C PRO A 201 16.96 22.24 7.92
N LEU A 202 17.33 21.95 9.17
CA LEU A 202 18.26 20.85 9.49
C LEU A 202 17.62 19.47 9.29
N ARG A 203 16.29 19.35 9.44
CA ARG A 203 15.55 18.13 9.10
C ARG A 203 15.35 18.02 7.59
N GLY A 204 15.09 19.15 6.91
CA GLY A 204 15.01 19.21 5.45
C GLY A 204 16.32 18.80 4.77
N GLU A 205 17.47 19.28 5.25
CA GLU A 205 18.79 18.88 4.75
C GLU A 205 19.04 17.37 4.92
N ALA A 206 18.68 16.79 6.07
CA ALA A 206 18.77 15.34 6.30
C ALA A 206 17.82 14.52 5.39
N VAL A 207 16.61 15.02 5.12
CA VAL A 207 15.67 14.42 4.14
C VAL A 207 16.26 14.43 2.74
N ILE A 208 16.85 15.55 2.32
CA ILE A 208 17.53 15.69 1.02
C ILE A 208 18.76 14.77 0.95
N GLU A 209 19.55 14.65 2.01
CA GLU A 209 20.71 13.75 2.06
C GLU A 209 20.29 12.27 1.92
N PHE A 210 19.29 11.83 2.69
CA PHE A 210 18.74 10.48 2.61
C PHE A 210 18.19 10.18 1.20
N ALA A 211 17.42 11.12 0.63
CA ALA A 211 16.84 10.97 -0.71
C ALA A 211 17.92 10.90 -1.81
N ASN A 212 18.99 11.70 -1.71
CA ASN A 212 20.13 11.59 -2.62
C ASN A 212 20.87 10.25 -2.45
N GLY A 213 21.06 9.77 -1.21
CA GLY A 213 21.63 8.45 -0.93
C GLY A 213 20.83 7.32 -1.60
N LEU A 214 19.49 7.35 -1.49
CA LEU A 214 18.61 6.40 -2.18
C LEU A 214 18.75 6.50 -3.72
N LEU A 215 18.87 7.70 -4.28
CA LEU A 215 19.11 7.88 -5.72
C LEU A 215 20.49 7.38 -6.19
N ASP A 216 21.53 7.46 -5.35
CA ASP A 216 22.86 6.92 -5.64
C ASP A 216 22.92 5.38 -5.50
N GLU A 217 22.29 4.80 -4.47
CA GLU A 217 22.14 3.34 -4.31
C GLU A 217 21.37 2.72 -5.49
N THR A 218 20.27 3.35 -5.89
CA THR A 218 19.49 2.96 -7.07
C THR A 218 20.17 3.32 -8.41
N ARG A 219 21.30 4.04 -8.36
CA ARG A 219 22.15 4.43 -9.50
C ARG A 219 21.44 5.33 -10.53
N LEU A 220 20.52 6.16 -10.04
CA LEU A 220 19.57 7.00 -10.79
C LEU A 220 20.01 8.45 -11.03
N LEU A 221 21.20 8.82 -10.57
CA LEU A 221 21.83 10.09 -10.92
C LEU A 221 22.86 9.87 -12.04
N PRO A 222 23.37 10.94 -12.71
CA PRO A 222 23.02 12.37 -12.50
C PRO A 222 22.78 13.25 -13.79
N TRP A 223 21.63 13.98 -13.99
CA TRP A 223 21.45 15.50 -13.93
C TRP A 223 21.36 16.61 -15.08
N ARG A 224 21.14 16.45 -16.40
CA ARG A 224 21.07 17.57 -17.43
C ARG A 224 20.67 17.10 -18.84
N LEU A 225 19.94 17.91 -19.63
CA LEU A 225 19.54 17.59 -21.02
C LEU A 225 20.27 18.40 -22.11
N GLU A 226 20.83 17.72 -23.12
CA GLU A 226 21.08 18.26 -24.46
C GLU A 226 20.24 17.46 -25.48
N THR A 227 20.05 17.98 -26.69
CA THR A 227 19.04 17.51 -27.66
C THR A 227 19.25 16.07 -28.14
N GLY A 228 18.75 15.09 -27.39
CA GLY A 228 18.70 13.68 -27.81
C GLY A 228 18.82 12.65 -26.67
N ARG A 229 17.70 12.36 -25.98
CA ARG A 229 17.47 11.15 -25.13
C ARG A 229 18.58 10.80 -24.10
N ARG A 230 19.40 11.75 -23.65
CA ARG A 230 20.46 11.52 -22.65
C ARG A 230 20.41 12.56 -21.54
N LEU A 231 20.48 12.06 -20.30
CA LEU A 231 20.60 12.87 -19.10
C LEU A 231 22.08 12.84 -18.65
N ASN A 232 22.81 13.92 -18.95
CA ASN A 232 24.19 14.23 -18.52
C ASN A 232 24.17 14.93 -17.12
N LEU A 233 25.20 15.63 -16.60
CA LEU A 233 25.14 16.46 -15.35
C LEU A 233 25.90 17.79 -15.43
N LEU A 234 25.91 18.56 -14.33
CA LEU A 234 26.95 19.49 -13.88
C LEU A 234 27.24 19.32 -12.35
N MET A 235 28.30 18.62 -11.98
CA MET A 235 28.73 18.42 -10.58
C MET A 235 29.09 19.76 -9.88
N LYS A 236 29.18 19.78 -8.54
CA LYS A 236 29.76 20.90 -7.76
C LYS A 236 31.15 21.36 -8.27
N SER A 237 31.89 20.48 -8.94
CA SER A 237 33.20 20.74 -9.57
C SER A 237 33.12 21.29 -11.01
N GLY A 238 31.92 21.53 -11.55
CA GLY A 238 31.71 21.86 -12.97
C GLY A 238 31.83 20.66 -13.93
N MET A 239 32.07 19.45 -13.42
CA MET A 239 32.24 18.25 -14.26
C MET A 239 30.90 17.70 -14.75
N ILE A 240 30.83 17.34 -16.04
CA ILE A 240 29.68 16.66 -16.64
C ILE A 240 29.84 15.14 -16.50
N THR A 241 28.79 14.46 -16.03
CA THR A 241 28.66 12.99 -16.02
C THR A 241 27.32 12.61 -16.65
N SER A 242 26.73 11.43 -16.40
CA SER A 242 25.42 11.02 -16.92
C SER A 242 24.81 9.86 -16.13
N LEU A 243 23.52 9.56 -16.36
CA LEU A 243 22.86 8.35 -15.84
C LEU A 243 23.69 7.10 -16.12
N ARG A 244 24.06 6.36 -15.06
CA ARG A 244 24.79 5.08 -15.19
C ARG A 244 24.03 4.07 -16.06
N THR A 245 22.69 4.14 -16.05
CA THR A 245 21.81 3.30 -16.87
C THR A 245 20.80 4.21 -17.61
N PRO A 246 21.11 4.69 -18.83
CA PRO A 246 20.27 5.66 -19.53
C PRO A 246 18.84 5.19 -19.85
N SER A 247 18.59 3.87 -19.90
CA SER A 247 17.27 3.28 -20.14
C SER A 247 16.31 3.38 -18.95
N LEU A 248 16.74 3.94 -17.81
CA LEU A 248 15.86 4.23 -16.67
C LEU A 248 15.12 5.56 -16.82
N PHE A 249 15.54 6.42 -17.76
CA PHE A 249 14.81 7.65 -18.11
C PHE A 249 13.64 7.33 -19.04
N VAL A 250 12.42 7.61 -18.57
CA VAL A 250 11.18 7.43 -19.35
C VAL A 250 10.84 8.69 -20.15
N GLY A 251 11.02 9.87 -19.53
CA GLY A 251 10.74 11.16 -20.17
C GLY A 251 10.79 12.32 -19.18
N SER A 252 10.42 13.51 -19.67
CA SER A 252 10.32 14.73 -18.85
C SER A 252 9.25 15.68 -19.40
N CYS A 253 8.64 16.49 -18.53
CA CYS A 253 7.72 17.55 -18.92
C CYS A 253 7.92 18.83 -18.10
N GLY A 254 7.24 19.91 -18.48
CA GLY A 254 7.46 21.25 -17.93
C GLY A 254 8.63 21.99 -18.58
N ASN A 255 8.98 23.14 -18.01
CA ASN A 255 10.11 23.96 -18.46
C ASN A 255 11.32 23.65 -17.58
N LEU A 256 12.19 22.75 -18.06
CA LEU A 256 13.45 22.39 -17.40
C LEU A 256 14.60 23.17 -18.04
N GLY A 257 14.92 24.33 -17.45
CA GLY A 257 16.01 25.18 -17.88
C GLY A 257 17.38 24.57 -17.59
N PRO A 258 18.44 24.95 -18.35
CA PRO A 258 19.80 24.55 -18.04
C PRO A 258 20.23 25.22 -16.72
N PRO A 259 20.59 24.46 -15.66
CA PRO A 259 21.10 25.05 -14.43
C PRO A 259 22.51 25.61 -14.66
N THR A 260 22.58 26.91 -14.95
CA THR A 260 23.84 27.68 -14.96
C THR A 260 24.03 28.35 -13.60
N ALA A 261 25.28 28.65 -13.24
CA ALA A 261 25.57 29.49 -12.07
C ALA A 261 24.96 30.90 -12.19
N GLU A 262 24.68 31.36 -13.42
CA GLU A 262 24.05 32.65 -13.70
C GLU A 262 22.55 32.68 -13.39
N ASN A 263 21.85 31.54 -13.48
CA ASN A 263 20.41 31.48 -13.19
C ASN A 263 20.11 31.70 -11.70
N ILE A 264 21.05 31.35 -10.81
CA ILE A 264 20.99 31.67 -9.37
C ILE A 264 21.08 33.20 -9.14
N ALA A 265 21.63 33.96 -10.08
CA ALA A 265 21.87 35.40 -9.97
C ALA A 265 20.84 36.29 -10.71
N ARG A 266 19.81 35.71 -11.36
CA ARG A 266 18.89 36.46 -12.26
C ARG A 266 17.43 36.48 -11.77
N ALA A 267 17.18 37.18 -10.67
CA ALA A 267 15.84 37.52 -10.18
C ALA A 267 15.15 38.68 -10.94
N SER A 268 15.74 39.21 -12.03
CA SER A 268 15.45 40.55 -12.57
C SER A 268 14.96 40.57 -14.02
N SER A 269 14.33 39.50 -14.49
CA SER A 269 13.69 39.38 -15.80
C SER A 269 12.44 38.50 -15.71
N PRO A 270 11.49 38.56 -16.67
CA PRO A 270 10.36 37.63 -16.74
C PRO A 270 10.83 36.23 -17.20
N CYS A 271 11.61 35.57 -16.36
CA CYS A 271 12.12 34.22 -16.57
C CYS A 271 10.94 33.25 -16.59
N VAL A 272 10.88 32.37 -17.60
CA VAL A 272 9.93 31.24 -17.59
C VAL A 272 10.31 30.36 -16.40
N LYS A 273 9.40 30.17 -15.45
CA LYS A 273 9.63 29.41 -14.21
C LYS A 273 10.23 28.04 -14.52
N ASP A 274 11.28 27.67 -13.80
CA ASP A 274 12.05 26.44 -14.01
C ASP A 274 11.39 25.28 -13.24
N ILE A 275 10.21 24.90 -13.72
CA ILE A 275 9.29 23.95 -13.10
C ILE A 275 9.00 22.81 -14.08
N GLY A 276 9.22 21.58 -13.63
CA GLY A 276 8.98 20.40 -14.44
C GLY A 276 9.15 19.08 -13.70
N ARG A 277 9.05 17.98 -14.44
CA ARG A 277 9.08 16.61 -13.92
C ARG A 277 10.03 15.75 -14.73
N ILE A 278 10.78 14.87 -14.06
CA ILE A 278 11.61 13.85 -14.68
C ILE A 278 11.07 12.47 -14.26
N PHE A 279 10.61 11.70 -15.25
CA PHE A 279 10.03 10.38 -15.04
C PHE A 279 11.11 9.30 -15.17
N LEU A 280 11.32 8.55 -14.10
CA LEU A 280 12.28 7.45 -14.01
C LEU A 280 11.56 6.13 -13.73
N LYS A 281 12.16 5.01 -14.15
CA LYS A 281 11.72 3.65 -13.84
C LYS A 281 12.86 2.91 -13.15
N HIS A 282 12.63 2.36 -11.96
CA HIS A 282 13.72 1.73 -11.19
C HIS A 282 13.88 0.24 -11.51
N ASN A 283 14.90 -0.10 -12.32
CA ASN A 283 15.29 -1.49 -12.56
C ASN A 283 16.29 -1.97 -11.49
N GLY A 284 15.77 -2.43 -10.34
CA GLY A 284 16.58 -2.92 -9.23
C GLY A 284 17.40 -4.19 -9.54
N PRO A 285 18.42 -4.48 -8.71
CA PRO A 285 19.43 -5.51 -9.02
C PRO A 285 18.84 -6.93 -9.02
N GLY A 286 19.15 -7.71 -10.07
CA GLY A 286 18.85 -9.14 -10.14
C GLY A 286 18.72 -9.66 -11.58
N PRO A 287 19.35 -10.80 -11.96
CA PRO A 287 19.29 -11.33 -13.33
C PRO A 287 17.89 -11.85 -13.70
N LEU A 288 17.10 -12.32 -12.73
CA LEU A 288 15.69 -12.69 -12.91
C LEU A 288 14.78 -11.48 -13.21
N CYS A 289 15.25 -10.26 -12.93
CA CYS A 289 14.40 -9.06 -12.93
C CYS A 289 14.49 -8.23 -14.22
N ALA A 290 15.24 -8.68 -15.23
CA ALA A 290 15.43 -7.95 -16.48
C ALA A 290 14.19 -7.92 -17.40
N GLN A 291 13.17 -8.73 -17.10
CA GLN A 291 11.94 -8.86 -17.90
C GLN A 291 10.67 -8.37 -17.18
N GLN A 292 10.72 -8.12 -15.86
CA GLN A 292 9.58 -7.64 -15.09
C GLN A 292 9.54 -6.12 -15.04
N GLN A 293 8.34 -5.56 -15.20
CA GLN A 293 8.14 -4.13 -14.98
C GLN A 293 8.22 -3.82 -13.49
N ARG A 294 8.90 -2.72 -13.14
CA ARG A 294 9.05 -2.22 -11.78
C ARG A 294 8.52 -0.79 -11.64
N LEU A 295 8.38 -0.38 -10.38
CA LEU A 295 7.92 0.91 -9.89
C LEU A 295 8.63 2.12 -10.53
N HIS A 296 7.89 3.21 -10.60
CA HIS A 296 8.34 4.49 -11.13
C HIS A 296 8.68 5.49 -10.02
N LEU A 297 9.49 6.48 -10.39
CA LEU A 297 9.90 7.60 -9.55
C LEU A 297 9.78 8.89 -10.38
N ILE A 298 9.26 9.96 -9.78
CA ILE A 298 9.15 11.27 -10.42
C ILE A 298 9.98 12.26 -9.62
N LEU A 299 10.97 12.88 -10.23
CA LEU A 299 11.68 14.01 -9.63
C LEU A 299 10.89 15.29 -9.92
N GLU A 300 10.34 15.91 -8.88
CA GLU A 300 9.63 17.19 -8.98
C GLU A 300 10.66 18.33 -8.93
N ILE A 301 10.78 19.08 -10.03
CA ILE A 301 11.72 20.19 -10.17
C ILE A 301 10.96 21.51 -10.04
N ASP A 302 11.42 22.40 -9.17
CA ASP A 302 10.91 23.76 -9.02
C ASP A 302 11.96 24.63 -8.31
N ARG A 303 12.66 25.48 -9.06
CA ARG A 303 13.78 26.28 -8.53
C ARG A 303 13.35 27.52 -7.74
N ASP A 304 12.05 27.84 -7.72
CA ASP A 304 11.47 28.92 -6.91
C ASP A 304 10.94 28.42 -5.55
N ASP A 305 10.87 27.10 -5.34
CA ASP A 305 10.32 26.46 -4.15
C ASP A 305 11.28 26.57 -2.94
N PRO A 306 10.79 26.69 -1.68
CA PRO A 306 11.64 26.76 -0.50
C PRO A 306 12.61 25.58 -0.33
N ILE A 307 12.22 24.38 -0.77
CA ILE A 307 13.09 23.20 -0.76
C ILE A 307 13.95 23.18 -2.03
N GLY A 308 13.31 23.34 -3.20
CA GLY A 308 13.96 23.25 -4.50
C GLY A 308 15.04 24.30 -4.76
N SER A 309 14.88 25.52 -4.23
CA SER A 309 15.89 26.59 -4.26
C SER A 309 17.11 26.32 -3.38
N SER A 310 16.97 25.54 -2.29
CA SER A 310 18.12 25.07 -1.49
C SER A 310 18.90 23.95 -2.18
N SER A 311 18.26 23.27 -3.14
CA SER A 311 18.77 22.09 -3.82
C SER A 311 19.48 22.47 -5.12
N LEU A 312 20.78 22.13 -5.26
CA LEU A 312 21.57 22.45 -6.46
C LEU A 312 21.01 21.85 -7.76
N SER A 313 20.15 20.84 -7.67
CA SER A 313 19.44 20.23 -8.80
C SER A 313 18.16 20.97 -9.18
N GLY A 314 17.57 21.72 -8.25
CA GLY A 314 16.18 22.19 -8.30
C GLY A 314 15.14 21.15 -7.89
N ILE A 315 15.54 19.95 -7.45
CA ILE A 315 14.60 18.95 -6.92
C ILE A 315 14.00 19.46 -5.61
N LYS A 316 12.68 19.58 -5.57
CA LYS A 316 11.92 19.92 -4.35
C LYS A 316 11.28 18.72 -3.66
N ASP A 317 11.01 17.65 -4.40
CA ASP A 317 10.48 16.37 -3.89
C ASP A 317 10.77 15.23 -4.88
N ILE A 318 10.63 14.00 -4.40
CA ILE A 318 10.60 12.77 -5.21
C ILE A 318 9.25 12.09 -4.95
N THR A 319 8.35 12.12 -5.93
CA THR A 319 7.12 11.32 -5.85
C THR A 319 7.42 9.87 -6.21
N VAL A 320 7.03 8.93 -5.35
CA VAL A 320 7.30 7.49 -5.51
C VAL A 320 6.02 6.73 -5.84
N GLU A 321 6.10 5.79 -6.78
CA GLU A 321 5.04 4.81 -6.97
C GLU A 321 5.13 3.74 -5.87
N SER A 322 4.04 3.49 -5.11
CA SER A 322 4.07 2.62 -3.92
C SER A 322 2.85 1.70 -3.77
N ALA A 323 1.71 2.18 -3.28
CA ALA A 323 0.53 1.32 -3.05
C ALA A 323 -0.16 0.96 -4.38
N LEU A 324 0.12 -0.23 -4.91
CA LEU A 324 -0.44 -0.69 -6.18
C LEU A 324 -1.75 -1.49 -6.04
N SER A 325 -2.07 -1.94 -4.81
CA SER A 325 -3.20 -2.81 -4.49
C SER A 325 -3.58 -2.75 -3.01
#